data_AF-A0A5E7MI74-F1
#
_entry.id   AF-A0A5E7MI74-F1
#
_cell.length_a   1.000
_cell.length_b   1.000
_cell.length_c   1.000
_cell.angle_alpha   90.00
_cell.angle_beta   90.00
_cell.angle_gamma   90.00
#
_symmetry.space_group_name_H-M   'P 1'
#
loop_
_entity.id
_entity.type
_entity.pdbx_description
1 polymer ?
#
loop_
_entity_poly.entity_id
_entity_poly.type
_entity_poly.pdbx_seq_one_letter_code
_entity_poly.pdbx_strand_id
1 'polypeptide(L)'
;MAQDPPAFHMEEFKQLKSEIGTLLQRIETLIKFSLFGGVAIYAWILTNVPKSGATGSSSQSVEFLVAAAYLPPALLFFSASLSAVTYMHVNVMAQYLRRLEALLGFVQYGWEAHWAKSPRSITYALVGFFVLLLIVEIIVSYYLSLSLQSRP
;
A
#
# COMPACT_ATOMS: atom_id res chain seq x y z
N MET A 1 -3.29 12.64 43.42
CA MET A 1 -1.86 12.28 43.31
C MET A 1 -1.36 12.93 42.04
N ALA A 2 -0.41 13.86 42.13
CA ALA A 2 0.22 14.41 40.93
C ALA A 2 0.99 13.26 40.26
N GLN A 3 0.65 12.91 39.03
CA GLN A 3 1.46 11.96 38.26
C GLN A 3 2.85 12.59 38.07
N ASP A 4 3.89 11.83 38.37
CA ASP A 4 5.26 12.27 38.10
C ASP A 4 5.38 12.53 36.58
N PRO A 5 5.71 13.76 36.15
CA PRO A 5 5.87 14.11 34.74
C PRO A 5 6.70 13.11 33.91
N PRO A 6 7.83 12.55 34.40
CA PRO A 6 8.59 11.56 33.64
C PRO A 6 7.86 10.22 33.45
N ALA A 7 7.00 9.82 34.38
CA ALA A 7 6.23 8.58 34.25
C ALA A 7 5.17 8.68 33.14
N PHE A 8 4.49 9.83 33.06
CA PHE A 8 3.53 10.12 32.00
C PHE A 8 4.18 10.08 30.60
N HIS A 9 5.30 10.77 30.42
CA HIS A 9 6.00 10.79 29.12
C HIS A 9 6.55 9.42 28.70
N MET A 10 6.92 8.58 29.68
CA MET A 10 7.35 7.20 29.42
C MET A 10 6.20 6.32 28.92
N GLU A 11 4.99 6.47 29.46
CA GLU A 11 3.79 5.75 29.00
C GLU A 11 3.39 6.20 27.59
N GLU A 12 3.34 7.52 27.37
CA GLU A 12 3.05 8.11 26.06
C GLU A 12 4.04 7.65 24.98
N PHE A 13 5.34 7.61 25.31
CA PHE A 13 6.38 7.08 24.41
C PHE A 13 6.11 5.62 24.00
N LYS A 14 5.77 4.76 24.97
CA LYS A 14 5.45 3.35 24.70
C LYS A 14 4.23 3.21 23.81
N GLN A 15 3.18 3.99 24.08
CA GLN A 15 1.96 3.99 23.30
C GLN A 15 2.23 4.40 21.85
N LEU A 16 2.90 5.54 21.62
CA LEU A 16 3.24 6.03 20.27
C LEU A 16 4.07 5.01 19.48
N LYS A 17 5.05 4.36 20.13
CA LYS A 17 5.88 3.34 19.49
C LYS A 17 5.04 2.14 19.03
N SER A 18 4.07 1.71 19.85
CA SER A 18 3.16 0.61 19.49
C SER A 18 2.22 0.99 18.34
N GLU A 19 1.77 2.26 18.30
CA GLU A 19 0.92 2.77 17.24
C GLU A 19 1.66 2.86 15.90
N ILE A 20 2.91 3.35 15.90
CA ILE A 20 3.77 3.35 14.70
C ILE A 20 3.96 1.93 14.17
N GLY A 21 4.21 0.94 15.04
CA GLY A 21 4.32 -0.46 14.62
C GLY A 21 3.05 -0.97 13.94
N THR A 22 1.88 -0.61 14.48
CA THR A 22 0.58 -0.97 13.90
C THR A 22 0.36 -0.32 12.53
N LEU A 23 0.75 0.95 12.37
CA LEU A 23 0.66 1.66 11.08
C LEU A 23 1.59 1.05 10.02
N LEU A 24 2.80 0.63 10.39
CA LEU A 24 3.72 -0.05 9.48
C LEU A 24 3.17 -1.41 9.03
N GLN A 25 2.59 -2.19 9.94
CA GLN A 25 1.93 -3.46 9.59
C GLN A 25 0.73 -3.25 8.66
N ARG A 26 0.01 -2.14 8.82
CA ARG A 26 -1.07 -1.75 7.90
C ARG A 26 -0.56 -1.45 6.50
N ILE A 27 0.57 -0.74 6.36
CA ILE A 27 1.21 -0.51 5.06
C ILE A 27 1.58 -1.86 4.42
N GLU A 28 2.24 -2.75 5.14
CA GLU A 28 2.59 -4.08 4.64
C GLU A 28 1.35 -4.86 4.15
N THR A 29 0.25 -4.78 4.91
CA THR A 29 -1.02 -5.43 4.56
C THR A 29 -1.62 -4.84 3.28
N LEU A 30 -1.60 -3.52 3.10
CA LEU A 30 -2.09 -2.86 1.88
C LEU A 30 -1.29 -3.28 0.66
N ILE A 31 0.04 -3.40 0.79
CA ILE A 31 0.92 -3.86 -0.29
C ILE A 31 0.55 -5.29 -0.68
N LYS A 32 0.48 -6.21 0.29
CA LYS A 32 0.08 -7.60 0.04
C LYS A 32 -1.31 -7.69 -0.59
N PHE A 33 -2.26 -6.92 -0.09
CA PHE A 33 -3.61 -6.89 -0.61
C PHE A 33 -3.66 -6.44 -2.07
N SER A 34 -2.91 -5.40 -2.44
CA SER A 34 -2.85 -4.95 -3.84
C SER A 34 -2.25 -6.00 -4.78
N LEU A 35 -1.18 -6.68 -4.35
CA LEU A 35 -0.51 -7.71 -5.15
C LEU A 35 -1.37 -8.97 -5.30
N PHE A 36 -1.81 -9.56 -4.20
CA PHE A 36 -2.59 -10.80 -4.23
C PHE A 36 -4.02 -10.56 -4.74
N GLY A 37 -4.60 -9.41 -4.44
CA GLY A 37 -5.91 -9.00 -4.95
C GLY A 37 -5.89 -8.83 -6.47
N GLY A 38 -4.86 -8.19 -7.03
CA GLY A 38 -4.69 -8.05 -8.48
C GLY A 38 -4.58 -9.40 -9.18
N VAL A 39 -3.73 -10.30 -8.68
CA VAL A 39 -3.58 -11.67 -9.20
C VAL A 39 -4.90 -12.44 -9.14
N ALA A 40 -5.64 -12.36 -8.03
CA ALA A 40 -6.92 -13.03 -7.89
C ALA A 40 -7.96 -12.52 -8.88
N ILE A 41 -8.01 -11.21 -9.12
CA ILE A 41 -8.92 -10.60 -10.11
C ILE A 41 -8.56 -11.07 -11.52
N TYR A 42 -7.28 -11.02 -11.90
CA TYR A 42 -6.87 -11.49 -13.23
C TYR A 42 -7.17 -12.98 -13.43
N ALA A 43 -6.89 -13.82 -12.43
CA ALA A 43 -7.23 -15.24 -12.48
C ALA A 43 -8.75 -15.44 -12.65
N TRP A 44 -9.56 -14.69 -11.91
CA TRP A 44 -11.01 -14.73 -12.02
C TRP A 44 -11.50 -14.32 -13.42
N ILE A 45 -10.95 -13.24 -13.99
CA ILE A 45 -11.28 -12.81 -15.36
C ILE A 45 -10.97 -13.94 -16.34
N LEU A 46 -9.76 -14.52 -16.27
CA LEU A 46 -9.33 -15.59 -17.17
C LEU A 46 -10.24 -16.83 -17.08
N THR A 47 -10.76 -17.17 -15.90
CA THR A 47 -11.69 -18.31 -15.73
C THR A 47 -13.10 -18.03 -16.23
N ASN A 48 -13.51 -16.76 -16.27
CA ASN A 48 -14.87 -16.34 -16.67
C ASN A 48 -14.95 -15.81 -18.10
N VAL A 49 -13.85 -15.82 -18.86
CA VAL A 49 -13.88 -15.42 -20.28
C VAL A 49 -14.81 -16.34 -21.06
N PRO A 50 -15.78 -15.81 -21.82
CA PRO A 50 -16.64 -16.59 -22.68
C PRO A 50 -15.81 -17.45 -23.65
N LYS A 51 -16.16 -18.73 -23.76
CA LYS A 51 -15.54 -19.63 -24.74
C LYS A 51 -16.17 -19.36 -26.10
N SER A 52 -15.34 -19.11 -27.12
CA SER A 52 -15.80 -18.90 -28.49
C SER A 52 -16.73 -20.04 -28.94
N GLY A 53 -17.96 -19.69 -29.33
CA GLY A 53 -19.00 -20.65 -29.74
C GLY A 53 -20.13 -20.90 -28.73
N ALA A 54 -20.09 -20.29 -27.54
CA ALA A 54 -21.23 -20.33 -26.62
C ALA A 54 -22.35 -19.40 -27.12
N THR A 55 -23.32 -19.96 -27.85
CA THR A 55 -24.60 -19.33 -28.22
C THR A 55 -25.26 -18.70 -26.99
N GLY A 56 -25.12 -17.38 -26.81
CA GLY A 56 -25.71 -16.64 -25.69
C GLY A 56 -24.80 -15.64 -24.98
N SER A 57 -23.54 -15.45 -25.39
CA SER A 57 -22.67 -14.40 -24.81
C SER A 57 -23.26 -13.01 -25.06
N SER A 58 -23.91 -12.42 -24.06
CA SER A 58 -24.43 -11.05 -24.12
C SER A 58 -23.26 -10.06 -24.09
N SER A 59 -23.32 -9.02 -24.93
CA SER A 59 -22.32 -7.93 -25.00
C SER A 59 -22.04 -7.31 -23.62
N GLN A 60 -23.05 -7.27 -22.75
CA GLN A 60 -22.97 -6.77 -21.38
C GLN A 60 -21.97 -7.51 -20.49
N SER A 61 -21.74 -8.81 -20.73
CA SER A 61 -20.76 -9.59 -19.95
C SER A 61 -19.31 -9.22 -20.28
N VAL A 62 -19.03 -8.91 -21.55
CA VAL A 62 -17.68 -8.54 -22.02
C VAL A 62 -17.32 -7.13 -21.54
N GLU A 63 -18.27 -6.20 -21.58
CA GLU A 63 -18.07 -4.84 -21.04
C GLU A 63 -17.73 -4.87 -19.54
N PHE A 64 -18.41 -5.72 -18.77
CA PHE A 64 -18.11 -5.91 -17.35
C PHE A 64 -16.70 -6.47 -17.13
N LEU A 65 -16.28 -7.48 -17.91
CA LEU A 65 -14.94 -8.05 -17.81
C LEU A 65 -13.85 -7.04 -18.21
N VAL A 66 -14.11 -6.18 -19.20
CA VAL A 66 -13.22 -5.08 -19.58
C VAL A 66 -13.08 -4.08 -18.42
N ALA A 67 -14.18 -3.68 -17.78
CA ALA A 67 -14.13 -2.80 -16.61
C ALA A 67 -13.37 -3.47 -15.44
N ALA A 68 -13.62 -4.75 -15.19
CA ALA A 68 -12.95 -5.53 -14.15
C ALA A 68 -11.43 -5.63 -14.38
N ALA A 69 -10.97 -5.65 -15.64
CA ALA A 69 -9.56 -5.68 -15.97
C ALA A 69 -8.79 -4.46 -15.45
N TYR A 70 -9.45 -3.32 -15.23
CA TYR A 70 -8.83 -2.10 -14.68
C TYR A 70 -8.92 -2.00 -13.14
N LEU A 71 -9.55 -2.97 -12.46
CA LEU A 71 -9.58 -2.99 -10.99
C LEU A 71 -8.19 -3.19 -10.37
N PRO A 72 -7.31 -4.09 -10.85
CA PRO A 72 -5.97 -4.25 -10.30
C PRO A 72 -5.10 -2.97 -10.28
N PRO A 73 -4.95 -2.20 -11.39
CA PRO A 73 -4.21 -0.94 -11.34
C PRO A 73 -4.88 0.10 -10.44
N ALA A 74 -6.21 0.14 -10.37
CA ALA A 74 -6.92 1.02 -9.45
C ALA A 74 -6.65 0.66 -7.97
N LEU A 75 -6.71 -0.62 -7.62
CA LEU A 75 -6.38 -1.12 -6.28
C LEU A 75 -4.94 -0.78 -5.88
N LEU A 76 -4.00 -0.96 -6.81
CA LEU A 76 -2.60 -0.60 -6.58
C LEU A 76 -2.44 0.91 -6.35
N PHE A 77 -3.09 1.74 -7.16
CA PHE A 77 -3.06 3.20 -7.01
C PHE A 77 -3.60 3.66 -5.64
N PHE A 78 -4.77 3.17 -5.23
CA PHE A 78 -5.35 3.52 -3.94
C PHE A 78 -4.52 2.99 -2.77
N SER A 79 -3.99 1.78 -2.87
CA SER A 79 -3.13 1.18 -1.83
C SER A 79 -1.82 1.94 -1.68
N ALA A 80 -1.20 2.36 -2.79
CA ALA A 80 0.00 3.19 -2.78
C ALA A 80 -0.28 4.59 -2.19
N SER A 81 -1.40 5.21 -2.57
CA SER A 81 -1.82 6.52 -2.04
C SER A 81 -2.08 6.47 -0.53
N LEU A 82 -2.80 5.46 -0.05
CA LEU A 82 -3.08 5.28 1.37
C LEU A 82 -1.80 4.96 2.16
N SER A 83 -0.88 4.20 1.57
CA SER A 83 0.44 3.94 2.15
C SER A 83 1.27 5.22 2.26
N ALA A 84 1.22 6.11 1.26
CA ALA A 84 1.90 7.40 1.30
C ALA A 84 1.34 8.31 2.41
N VAL A 85 0.01 8.39 2.55
CA VAL A 85 -0.63 9.15 3.66
C VAL A 85 -0.25 8.55 5.02
N THR A 86 -0.25 7.23 5.14
CA THR A 86 0.15 6.54 6.38
C THR A 86 1.62 6.82 6.72
N TYR A 87 2.49 6.83 5.72
CA TYR A 87 3.90 7.19 5.88
C TYR A 87 4.08 8.64 6.33
N MET A 88 3.32 9.59 5.77
CA MET A 88 3.31 10.97 6.25
C MET A 88 2.88 11.05 7.72
N HIS A 89 1.86 10.29 8.11
CA HIS A 89 1.41 10.24 9.50
C HIS A 89 2.49 9.69 10.44
N VAL A 90 3.15 8.58 10.06
CA VAL A 90 4.28 8.02 10.81
C VAL A 90 5.42 9.03 10.96
N ASN A 91 5.71 9.84 9.93
CA ASN A 91 6.74 10.87 10.04
C ASN A 91 6.39 11.96 11.05
N VAL A 92 5.12 12.37 11.12
CA VAL A 92 4.67 13.35 12.13
C VAL A 92 4.81 12.76 13.53
N MET A 93 4.38 11.51 13.74
CA MET A 93 4.51 10.81 15.03
C MET A 93 5.98 10.63 15.42
N ALA A 94 6.85 10.26 14.47
CA ALA A 94 8.29 10.12 14.72
C ALA A 94 8.94 11.44 15.13
N GLN A 95 8.58 12.56 14.49
CA GLN A 95 9.08 13.87 14.90
C GLN A 95 8.67 14.24 16.33
N TYR A 96 7.45 13.87 16.75
CA TYR A 96 7.00 14.07 18.12
C TYR A 96 7.76 13.17 19.10
N LEU A 97 7.97 11.90 18.73
CA LEU A 97 8.70 10.92 19.52
C LEU A 97 10.15 11.36 19.81
N ARG A 98 10.83 11.97 18.82
CA ARG A 98 12.16 12.60 19.05
C ARG A 98 12.15 13.69 20.11
N ARG A 99 11.08 14.48 20.20
CA ARG A 99 10.96 15.55 21.22
C ARG A 99 10.78 14.93 22.60
N LEU A 100 9.98 13.87 22.71
CA LEU A 100 9.81 13.12 23.95
C LEU A 100 11.11 12.44 24.40
N GLU A 101 11.87 11.83 23.48
CA GLU A 101 13.19 11.26 23.80
C GLU A 101 14.16 12.30 24.35
N ALA A 102 14.13 13.52 23.81
CA ALA A 102 14.96 14.63 24.30
C ALA A 102 14.58 15.06 25.72
N LEU A 103 13.29 15.11 26.03
CA LEU A 103 12.81 15.43 27.38
C LEU A 103 13.16 14.34 28.40
N LEU A 104 13.19 13.07 27.98
CA LEU A 104 13.53 11.94 28.84
C LEU A 104 15.05 11.71 28.97
N GLY A 105 15.89 12.48 28.25
CA GLY A 105 17.34 12.36 28.28
C GLY A 105 17.91 11.20 27.44
N PHE A 106 17.11 10.55 26.60
CA PHE A 106 17.51 9.42 25.74
C PHE A 106 17.78 9.85 24.29
N VAL A 107 18.34 11.04 24.08
CA VAL A 107 18.64 11.60 22.76
C VAL A 107 19.52 10.61 21.96
N GLN A 108 18.99 10.08 20.84
CA GLN A 108 19.65 9.19 19.86
C GLN A 108 19.55 7.67 20.04
N TYR A 109 18.83 7.15 21.03
CA TYR A 109 18.60 5.70 21.13
C TYR A 109 17.45 5.20 20.24
N GLY A 110 16.65 6.11 19.67
CA GLY A 110 15.54 5.79 18.79
C GLY A 110 15.97 5.22 17.43
N TRP A 111 15.18 4.28 16.90
CA TRP A 111 15.33 3.74 15.54
C TRP A 111 15.33 4.86 14.49
N GLU A 112 14.67 5.98 14.77
CA GLU A 112 14.58 7.14 13.88
C GLU A 112 15.94 7.82 13.67
N ALA A 113 16.82 7.81 14.67
CA ALA A 113 18.17 8.35 14.55
C ALA A 113 19.06 7.41 13.73
N HIS A 114 18.84 6.09 13.88
CA HIS A 114 19.48 5.07 13.05
C HIS A 114 19.05 5.21 11.58
N TRP A 115 17.75 5.33 11.33
CA TRP A 115 17.18 5.47 9.99
C TRP A 115 17.34 6.86 9.38
N ALA A 116 17.59 7.91 10.17
CA ALA A 116 17.94 9.22 9.63
C ALA A 116 19.24 9.20 8.82
N LYS A 117 20.14 8.25 9.10
CA LYS A 117 21.37 8.01 8.34
C LYS A 117 21.16 7.06 7.15
N SER A 118 19.99 6.43 7.06
CA SER A 118 19.67 5.51 5.97
C SER A 118 19.63 6.26 4.65
N PRO A 119 20.20 5.70 3.56
CA PRO A 119 20.24 6.39 2.30
C PRO A 119 18.82 6.57 1.75
N ARG A 120 18.51 7.79 1.30
CA ARG A 120 17.24 8.14 0.64
C ARG A 120 16.95 7.25 -0.59
N SER A 121 17.97 6.57 -1.11
CA SER A 121 17.85 5.59 -2.21
C SER A 121 16.82 4.50 -1.93
N ILE A 122 16.62 4.07 -0.68
CA ILE A 122 15.62 3.05 -0.35
C ILE A 122 14.20 3.56 -0.64
N THR A 123 13.91 4.80 -0.23
CA THR A 123 12.61 5.42 -0.52
C THR A 123 12.40 5.60 -2.02
N TYR A 124 13.42 6.07 -2.74
CA TYR A 124 13.33 6.21 -4.20
C TYR A 124 13.17 4.88 -4.92
N ALA A 125 13.86 3.83 -4.49
CA ALA A 125 13.73 2.49 -5.03
C ALA A 125 12.32 1.94 -4.81
N LEU A 126 11.74 2.14 -3.62
CA LEU A 126 10.37 1.72 -3.32
C LEU A 126 9.34 2.46 -4.18
N VAL A 127 9.47 3.78 -4.32
CA VAL A 127 8.61 4.57 -5.22
C VAL A 127 8.75 4.11 -6.66
N GLY A 128 9.99 3.90 -7.13
CA GLY A 128 10.27 3.38 -8.47
C GLY A 128 9.63 2.00 -8.71
N PHE A 129 9.68 1.12 -7.72
CA PHE A 129 9.02 -0.18 -7.76
C PHE A 129 7.50 -0.05 -7.94
N PHE A 130 6.82 0.81 -7.16
CA PHE A 130 5.38 1.03 -7.30
C PHE A 130 5.00 1.63 -8.65
N VAL A 131 5.78 2.59 -9.16
CA VAL A 131 5.55 3.21 -10.47
C VAL A 131 5.70 2.16 -11.58
N LEU A 132 6.77 1.37 -11.54
CA LEU A 132 7.01 0.29 -12.51
C LEU A 132 5.86 -0.72 -12.47
N LEU A 133 5.46 -1.15 -11.27
CA LEU A 133 4.38 -2.11 -11.09
C LEU A 133 3.05 -1.55 -11.64
N LEU A 134 2.73 -0.28 -11.38
CA LEU A 134 1.53 0.36 -11.92
C LEU A 134 1.55 0.43 -13.46
N ILE A 135 2.69 0.74 -14.07
CA ILE A 135 2.83 0.73 -15.52
C ILE A 135 2.59 -0.68 -16.08
N VAL A 136 3.17 -1.71 -15.45
CA VAL A 136 2.98 -3.10 -15.86
C VAL A 136 1.51 -3.51 -15.76
N GLU A 137 0.85 -3.21 -14.65
CA GLU A 137 -0.58 -3.48 -14.44
C GLU A 137 -1.45 -2.80 -15.50
N ILE A 138 -1.21 -1.51 -15.81
CA ILE A 138 -1.94 -0.80 -16.86
C ILE A 138 -1.73 -1.46 -18.23
N ILE A 139 -0.50 -1.85 -18.56
CA ILE A 139 -0.18 -2.52 -19.83
C ILE A 139 -0.94 -3.85 -19.92
N VAL A 140 -0.89 -4.67 -18.86
CA VAL A 140 -1.59 -5.96 -18.80
C VAL A 140 -3.09 -5.78 -18.93
N SER A 141 -3.68 -4.84 -18.18
CA SER A 141 -5.10 -4.49 -18.25
C SER A 141 -5.51 -4.03 -19.65
N TYR A 142 -4.68 -3.21 -20.30
CA TYR A 142 -4.92 -2.77 -21.67
C TYR A 142 -4.92 -3.94 -22.66
N TYR A 143 -3.88 -4.78 -22.65
CA TYR A 143 -3.82 -5.97 -23.51
C TYR A 143 -4.97 -6.94 -23.26
N LEU A 144 -5.32 -7.17 -21.99
CA LEU A 144 -6.43 -8.04 -21.63
C LEU A 144 -7.76 -7.47 -22.16
N SER A 145 -8.00 -6.17 -21.99
CA SER A 145 -9.21 -5.51 -22.50
C SER A 145 -9.36 -5.62 -24.01
N LEU A 146 -8.26 -5.41 -24.75
CA LEU A 146 -8.22 -5.52 -26.20
C LEU A 146 -8.49 -6.98 -26.63
N SER A 147 -7.89 -7.94 -25.94
CA SER A 147 -8.11 -9.36 -26.20
C SER A 147 -9.56 -9.78 -25.99
N LEU A 148 -10.23 -9.24 -24.96
CA LEU A 148 -11.64 -9.54 -24.65
C LEU A 148 -12.58 -8.97 -25.71
N GLN A 149 -12.31 -7.76 -26.20
CA GLN A 149 -13.10 -7.10 -27.25
C GLN A 149 -12.92 -7.74 -28.63
N SER A 150 -11.73 -8.30 -28.90
CA SER A 150 -11.43 -8.93 -30.20
C SER A 150 -12.07 -10.31 -30.41
N ARG A 151 -12.67 -10.91 -29.37
CA ARG A 151 -13.29 -12.23 -29.48
C ARG A 151 -14.70 -12.12 -30.08
N PRO A 152 -14.97 -12.80 -31.20
CA PRO A 152 -16.29 -12.84 -31.83
C PRO A 152 -17.30 -13.68 -31.02
#